data_AF-A0A833H016-F1
#
_entry.id   AF-A0A833H016-F1
#
_cell.length_a   1.000
_cell.length_b   1.000
_cell.length_c   1.000
_cell.angle_alpha   90.00
_cell.angle_beta   90.00
_cell.angle_gamma   90.00
#
_symmetry.space_group_name_H-M   'P 1'
#
loop_
_entity.id
_entity.type
_entity.pdbx_description
1 polymer ?
#
loop_
_entity_poly.entity_id
_entity_poly.type
_entity_poly.pdbx_seq_one_letter_code
_entity_poly.pdbx_strand_id
1 'polypeptide(L)'
;MQPNYELNAELFGPQGWRKNADRFLARYGSLAIDERTIYGFRNKAVALEALQFLQELGLEGNLQISFEYAEGEIAEYPAFSLVAFGEYDVIINGQVNSKVASQYDIVKDYNSEALVTSLRFKTLVEGEVPGTVWKPLRSRDGNQYLRLEILNSLPEPVYIPEPREITESVIPGVFSVSTDGRYIITPQNLVALQAYQLAYSMAYLANGSVYTKVPSLVATGKILHRLITNHITGFDLPAHPLLTEDNPLSR
;
A
#
# COMPACT_ATOMS: atom_id res chain seq x y z
N MET A 1 4.88 -13.66 9.07
CA MET A 1 5.31 -12.32 8.60
C MET A 1 6.74 -12.13 9.02
N GLN A 2 7.60 -12.03 8.03
CA GLN A 2 9.02 -11.84 8.18
C GLN A 2 9.37 -10.43 7.67
N PRO A 3 10.05 -9.60 8.46
CA PRO A 3 10.54 -8.33 7.97
C PRO A 3 11.71 -8.57 7.01
N ASN A 4 11.70 -7.85 5.90
CA ASN A 4 12.87 -7.62 5.08
C ASN A 4 13.27 -6.16 5.20
N TYR A 5 14.57 -5.93 5.10
CA TYR A 5 15.15 -4.60 5.12
C TYR A 5 15.66 -4.31 3.73
N GLU A 6 15.16 -3.25 3.13
CA GLU A 6 15.48 -2.85 1.78
C GLU A 6 16.26 -1.54 1.83
N LEU A 7 17.48 -1.56 1.34
CA LEU A 7 18.29 -0.36 1.18
C LEU A 7 18.12 0.13 -0.25
N ASN A 8 17.49 1.30 -0.41
CA ASN A 8 17.54 2.03 -1.66
C ASN A 8 18.82 2.86 -1.65
N ALA A 9 19.77 2.56 -2.53
CA ALA A 9 21.07 3.19 -2.63
C ALA A 9 21.20 3.98 -3.93
N GLU A 10 21.56 5.25 -3.81
CA GLU A 10 21.83 6.12 -4.94
C GLU A 10 23.27 5.94 -5.42
N LEU A 11 23.45 5.04 -6.37
CA LEU A 11 24.77 4.70 -6.90
C LEU A 11 25.18 5.53 -8.13
N PHE A 12 24.28 6.36 -8.66
CA PHE A 12 24.50 7.17 -9.85
C PHE A 12 24.58 8.65 -9.48
N GLY A 13 25.70 9.30 -9.79
CA GLY A 13 25.92 10.70 -9.48
C GLY A 13 27.15 11.28 -10.18
N PRO A 14 27.66 12.45 -9.74
CA PRO A 14 28.76 13.17 -10.39
C PRO A 14 30.03 12.32 -10.56
N GLN A 15 30.92 12.76 -11.46
CA GLN A 15 32.22 12.12 -11.67
C GLN A 15 33.01 12.01 -10.35
N GLY A 16 33.25 10.78 -9.89
CA GLY A 16 33.83 10.45 -8.59
C GLY A 16 33.05 9.36 -7.85
N TRP A 17 31.73 9.31 -8.05
CA TRP A 17 30.85 8.32 -7.42
C TRP A 17 31.06 6.91 -7.95
N ARG A 18 31.43 6.76 -9.23
CA ARG A 18 31.57 5.43 -9.86
C ARG A 18 32.51 4.49 -9.09
N LYS A 19 33.67 4.98 -8.64
CA LYS A 19 34.63 4.18 -7.86
C LYS A 19 34.05 3.75 -6.50
N ASN A 20 33.27 4.62 -5.88
CA ASN A 20 32.62 4.34 -4.60
C ASN A 20 31.44 3.38 -4.77
N ALA A 21 30.63 3.57 -5.82
CA ALA A 21 29.59 2.64 -6.22
C ALA A 21 30.16 1.25 -6.53
N ASP A 22 31.27 1.14 -7.27
CA ASP A 22 31.94 -0.12 -7.55
C ASP A 22 32.37 -0.84 -6.25
N ARG A 23 32.82 -0.08 -5.22
CA ARG A 23 33.17 -0.65 -3.91
C ARG A 23 31.93 -1.17 -3.15
N PHE A 24 30.82 -0.46 -3.22
CA PHE A 24 29.56 -0.90 -2.64
C PHE A 24 29.05 -2.18 -3.33
N LEU A 25 29.03 -2.18 -4.67
CA LEU A 25 28.62 -3.30 -5.50
C LEU A 25 29.50 -4.54 -5.30
N ALA A 26 30.80 -4.37 -5.12
CA ALA A 26 31.70 -5.48 -4.83
C ALA A 26 31.35 -6.22 -3.52
N ARG A 27 30.70 -5.55 -2.57
CA ARG A 27 30.36 -6.12 -1.25
C ARG A 27 28.92 -6.61 -1.16
N TYR A 28 27.97 -5.83 -1.66
CA TYR A 28 26.53 -6.10 -1.52
C TYR A 28 25.81 -6.33 -2.85
N GLY A 29 26.51 -6.31 -3.98
CA GLY A 29 25.92 -6.48 -5.31
C GLY A 29 25.09 -7.74 -5.49
N SER A 30 25.44 -8.84 -4.81
CA SER A 30 24.67 -10.09 -4.84
C SER A 30 23.33 -10.03 -4.12
N LEU A 31 23.05 -8.96 -3.38
CA LEU A 31 21.81 -8.74 -2.63
C LEU A 31 20.84 -7.81 -3.36
N ALA A 32 21.14 -7.41 -4.59
CA ALA A 32 20.26 -6.56 -5.40
C ALA A 32 18.93 -7.28 -5.68
N ILE A 33 17.81 -6.61 -5.39
CA ILE A 33 16.43 -7.06 -5.68
C ILE A 33 16.03 -6.60 -7.09
N ASP A 34 16.41 -5.38 -7.46
CA ASP A 34 16.23 -4.84 -8.80
C ASP A 34 17.57 -4.63 -9.48
N GLU A 35 17.54 -4.22 -10.74
CA GLU A 35 18.75 -4.15 -11.53
C GLU A 35 19.77 -3.10 -11.02
N ARG A 36 19.42 -2.15 -10.13
CA ARG A 36 20.27 -0.95 -9.96
C ARG A 36 20.32 -0.25 -8.60
N THR A 37 19.31 -0.33 -7.75
CA THR A 37 19.21 0.58 -6.59
C THR A 37 18.70 -0.05 -5.31
N ILE A 38 17.96 -1.17 -5.37
CA ILE A 38 17.35 -1.76 -4.18
C ILE A 38 18.09 -3.03 -3.77
N TYR A 39 18.51 -3.09 -2.50
CA TYR A 39 19.25 -4.21 -1.91
C TYR A 39 18.47 -4.83 -0.74
N GLY A 40 18.27 -6.14 -0.78
CA GLY A 40 17.48 -6.90 0.18
C GLY A 40 18.30 -7.57 1.27
N PHE A 41 17.90 -7.37 2.53
CA PHE A 41 18.54 -7.95 3.69
C PHE A 41 17.51 -8.60 4.62
N ARG A 42 17.76 -9.85 5.03
CA ARG A 42 16.94 -10.54 6.05
C ARG A 42 17.33 -10.19 7.49
N ASN A 43 18.49 -9.57 7.69
CA ASN A 43 19.04 -9.25 9.00
C ASN A 43 19.24 -7.73 9.13
N LYS A 44 18.58 -7.13 10.12
CA LYS A 44 18.65 -5.69 10.41
C LYS A 44 20.08 -5.19 10.60
N ALA A 45 20.91 -5.94 11.33
CA ALA A 45 22.28 -5.53 11.61
C ALA A 45 23.13 -5.45 10.33
N VAL A 46 22.94 -6.39 9.41
CA VAL A 46 23.64 -6.39 8.11
C VAL A 46 23.13 -5.25 7.23
N ALA A 47 21.83 -4.98 7.26
CA ALA A 47 21.24 -3.87 6.52
C ALA A 47 21.77 -2.51 7.02
N LEU A 48 21.89 -2.33 8.34
CA LEU A 48 22.47 -1.15 8.95
C LEU A 48 23.95 -1.01 8.64
N GLU A 49 24.70 -2.10 8.66
CA GLU A 49 26.11 -2.13 8.25
C GLU A 49 26.26 -1.69 6.78
N ALA A 50 25.39 -2.16 5.88
CA ALA A 50 25.41 -1.78 4.48
C ALA A 50 25.07 -0.29 4.28
N LEU A 51 24.06 0.22 4.99
CA LEU A 51 23.72 1.65 4.98
C LEU A 51 24.89 2.50 5.50
N GLN A 52 25.53 2.10 6.60
CA GLN A 52 26.69 2.80 7.13
C GLN A 52 27.84 2.80 6.11
N PHE A 53 28.13 1.67 5.48
CA PHE A 53 29.18 1.58 4.47
C PHE A 53 28.88 2.47 3.25
N LEU A 54 27.62 2.55 2.84
CA LEU A 54 27.17 3.45 1.76
C LEU A 54 27.44 4.92 2.12
N GLN A 55 27.11 5.32 3.35
CA GLN A 55 27.33 6.68 3.85
C GLN A 55 28.82 7.01 4.00
N GLU A 56 29.65 6.08 4.45
CA GLU A 56 31.12 6.22 4.51
C GLU A 56 31.75 6.45 3.13
N LEU A 57 31.11 5.93 2.08
CA LEU A 57 31.47 6.15 0.68
C LEU A 57 30.96 7.49 0.13
N GLY A 58 30.24 8.28 0.94
CA GLY A 58 29.64 9.54 0.52
C GLY A 58 28.49 9.36 -0.48
N LEU A 59 27.82 8.20 -0.46
CA LEU A 59 26.66 7.90 -1.27
C LEU A 59 25.38 8.01 -0.43
N GLU A 60 24.29 8.38 -1.08
CA GLU A 60 22.99 8.54 -0.43
C GLU A 60 22.21 7.24 -0.45
N GLY A 61 21.39 7.02 0.57
CA GLY A 61 20.48 5.88 0.60
C GLY A 61 19.64 5.84 1.86
N ASN A 62 18.58 5.06 1.78
CA ASN A 62 17.59 4.97 2.85
C ASN A 62 17.07 3.54 3.03
N LEU A 63 16.98 3.12 4.29
CA LEU A 63 16.61 1.76 4.66
C LEU A 63 15.12 1.67 5.02
N GLN A 64 14.32 1.02 4.19
CA GLN A 64 12.91 0.73 4.44
C GLN A 64 12.71 -0.72 4.91
N ILE A 65 11.57 -0.97 5.56
CA ILE A 65 11.12 -2.27 6.00
C ILE A 65 9.98 -2.70 5.09
N SER A 66 10.14 -3.85 4.44
CA SER A 66 9.06 -4.55 3.75
C SER A 66 8.69 -5.81 4.53
N PHE A 67 7.51 -6.36 4.23
CA PHE A 67 6.98 -7.51 4.95
C PHE A 67 6.68 -8.62 3.95
N GLU A 68 7.28 -9.78 4.17
CA GLU A 68 6.91 -11.01 3.50
C GLU A 68 5.97 -11.82 4.38
N TYR A 69 4.92 -12.36 3.77
CA TYR A 69 3.98 -13.27 4.42
C TYR A 69 3.50 -14.29 3.39
N ALA A 70 3.27 -15.52 3.84
CA ALA A 70 2.68 -16.54 2.98
C ALA A 70 1.17 -16.29 2.84
N GLU A 71 0.59 -16.71 1.71
CA GLU A 71 -0.85 -16.54 1.45
C GLU A 71 -1.72 -17.09 2.59
N GLY A 72 -1.36 -18.27 3.13
CA GLY A 72 -2.08 -18.90 4.23
C GLY A 72 -2.01 -18.14 5.56
N GLU A 73 -1.05 -17.23 5.74
CA GLU A 73 -0.94 -16.41 6.95
C GLU A 73 -1.78 -15.13 6.86
N ILE A 74 -2.27 -14.73 5.68
CA ILE A 74 -2.93 -13.43 5.46
C ILE A 74 -4.12 -13.24 6.40
N ALA A 75 -4.91 -14.29 6.62
CA ALA A 75 -6.08 -14.24 7.48
C ALA A 75 -5.75 -14.03 8.97
N GLU A 76 -4.51 -14.29 9.38
CA GLU A 76 -4.04 -14.15 10.76
C GLU A 76 -3.63 -12.71 11.10
N TYR A 77 -3.32 -11.90 10.09
CA TYR A 77 -2.99 -10.50 10.30
C TYR A 77 -4.25 -9.65 10.41
N PRO A 78 -4.25 -8.67 11.32
CA PRO A 78 -5.48 -7.99 11.70
C PRO A 78 -5.96 -7.01 10.62
N ALA A 79 -5.04 -6.38 9.89
CA ALA A 79 -5.39 -5.37 8.89
C ALA A 79 -4.31 -5.19 7.81
N PHE A 80 -4.75 -4.77 6.63
CA PHE A 80 -3.90 -4.44 5.49
C PHE A 80 -4.38 -3.14 4.85
N SER A 81 -3.43 -2.31 4.41
CA SER A 81 -3.68 -1.25 3.44
C SER A 81 -3.81 -1.89 2.06
N LEU A 82 -4.90 -1.58 1.36
CA LEU A 82 -5.24 -2.14 0.07
C LEU A 82 -5.25 -1.02 -0.98
N VAL A 83 -4.46 -1.18 -2.04
CA VAL A 83 -4.38 -0.21 -3.12
C VAL A 83 -5.07 -0.82 -4.34
N ALA A 84 -6.22 -0.27 -4.73
CA ALA A 84 -6.83 -0.62 -6.01
C ALA A 84 -6.01 0.02 -7.14
N PHE A 85 -5.80 -0.72 -8.23
CA PHE A 85 -5.14 -0.15 -9.41
C PHE A 85 -5.92 1.04 -9.93
N GLY A 86 -5.21 2.12 -10.21
CA GLY A 86 -5.78 3.32 -10.80
C GLY A 86 -5.52 3.34 -12.31
N GLU A 87 -6.56 3.64 -13.07
CA GLU A 87 -6.52 3.79 -14.52
C GLU A 87 -7.20 5.09 -14.94
N TYR A 88 -6.76 5.66 -16.06
CA TYR A 88 -7.43 6.79 -16.68
C TYR A 88 -8.60 6.32 -17.55
N ASP A 89 -9.61 7.17 -17.68
CA ASP A 89 -10.74 6.97 -18.59
C ASP A 89 -11.50 5.64 -18.38
N VAL A 90 -11.59 5.19 -17.12
CA VAL A 90 -12.44 4.04 -16.75
C VAL A 90 -13.90 4.44 -16.90
N ILE A 91 -14.24 5.68 -16.52
CA ILE A 91 -15.57 6.27 -16.74
C ILE A 91 -15.45 7.45 -17.73
N ILE A 92 -16.12 7.34 -18.87
CA ILE A 92 -16.15 8.36 -19.92
C ILE A 92 -17.60 8.78 -20.16
N ASN A 93 -17.93 10.05 -19.94
CA ASN A 93 -19.28 10.59 -20.12
C ASN A 93 -20.36 9.77 -19.39
N GLY A 94 -20.06 9.32 -18.17
CA GLY A 94 -20.96 8.52 -17.33
C GLY A 94 -21.11 7.04 -17.72
N GLN A 95 -20.33 6.56 -18.71
CA GLN A 95 -20.32 5.16 -19.14
C GLN A 95 -18.98 4.51 -18.83
N VAL A 96 -18.98 3.20 -18.56
CA VAL A 96 -17.75 2.45 -18.31
C VAL A 96 -17.05 2.09 -19.62
N ASN A 97 -15.74 2.33 -19.67
CA ASN A 97 -14.88 1.87 -20.74
C ASN A 97 -14.49 0.41 -20.53
N SER A 98 -15.24 -0.51 -21.15
CA SER A 98 -15.03 -1.95 -20.97
C SER A 98 -13.64 -2.44 -21.34
N LYS A 99 -12.91 -1.77 -22.26
CA LYS A 99 -11.55 -2.19 -22.64
C LYS A 99 -10.58 -2.13 -21.46
N VAL A 100 -10.79 -1.18 -20.55
CA VAL A 100 -9.99 -1.01 -19.34
C VAL A 100 -10.60 -1.86 -18.22
N ALA A 101 -11.88 -1.65 -17.93
CA ALA A 101 -12.54 -2.27 -16.78
C ALA A 101 -12.64 -3.79 -16.85
N SER A 102 -12.63 -4.43 -18.03
CA SER A 102 -12.70 -5.90 -18.14
C SER A 102 -11.42 -6.61 -17.70
N GLN A 103 -10.31 -5.89 -17.51
CA GLN A 103 -9.03 -6.47 -17.08
C GLN A 103 -8.97 -6.67 -15.56
N TYR A 104 -9.92 -6.10 -14.82
CA TYR A 104 -9.91 -6.05 -13.37
C TYR A 104 -11.28 -6.39 -12.78
N ASP A 105 -11.29 -6.96 -11.58
CA ASP A 105 -12.51 -7.10 -10.79
C ASP A 105 -12.83 -5.82 -9.99
N ILE A 106 -11.81 -5.00 -9.73
CA ILE A 106 -11.92 -3.66 -9.15
C ILE A 106 -10.88 -2.74 -9.77
N VAL A 107 -11.25 -1.51 -10.08
CA VAL A 107 -10.32 -0.50 -10.61
C VAL A 107 -10.78 0.88 -10.16
N LYS A 108 -9.84 1.76 -9.86
CA LYS A 108 -10.10 3.16 -9.53
C LYS A 108 -9.98 4.02 -10.79
N ASP A 109 -10.98 4.85 -11.05
CA ASP A 109 -10.91 5.88 -12.09
C ASP A 109 -10.15 7.10 -11.54
N TYR A 110 -8.99 7.45 -12.10
CA TYR A 110 -8.22 8.61 -11.61
C TYR A 110 -8.94 9.95 -11.77
N ASN A 111 -9.85 10.06 -12.74
CA ASN A 111 -10.54 11.32 -13.02
C ASN A 111 -11.66 11.60 -11.99
N SER A 112 -12.46 10.59 -11.67
CA SER A 112 -13.61 10.71 -10.75
C SER A 112 -13.36 10.15 -9.36
N GLU A 113 -12.19 9.54 -9.13
CA GLU A 113 -11.80 8.80 -7.92
C GLU A 113 -12.76 7.64 -7.59
N ALA A 114 -13.64 7.26 -8.52
CA ALA A 114 -14.64 6.22 -8.30
C ALA A 114 -14.02 4.82 -8.40
N LEU A 115 -14.40 3.94 -7.47
CA LEU A 115 -14.12 2.51 -7.58
C LEU A 115 -15.18 1.86 -8.49
N VAL A 116 -14.74 1.31 -9.61
CA VAL A 116 -15.56 0.52 -10.53
C VAL A 116 -15.26 -0.95 -10.29
N THR A 117 -16.29 -1.76 -10.11
CA THR A 117 -16.15 -3.18 -9.79
C THR A 117 -16.95 -4.07 -10.74
N SER A 118 -16.51 -5.31 -10.87
CA SER A 118 -17.25 -6.39 -11.50
C SER A 118 -18.40 -6.86 -10.60
N LEU A 119 -19.36 -7.59 -11.17
CA LEU A 119 -20.40 -8.29 -10.40
C LEU A 119 -19.81 -9.38 -9.51
N ARG A 120 -18.72 -10.03 -9.97
CA ARG A 120 -18.01 -11.07 -9.22
C ARG A 120 -17.43 -10.53 -7.92
N PHE A 121 -16.83 -9.34 -7.95
CA PHE A 121 -16.37 -8.66 -6.74
C PHE A 121 -17.51 -8.46 -5.75
N LYS A 122 -18.63 -7.87 -6.20
CA LYS A 122 -19.82 -7.67 -5.37
C LYS A 122 -20.30 -8.97 -4.74
N THR A 123 -20.48 -10.05 -5.51
CA THR A 123 -20.94 -11.34 -4.98
C THR A 123 -20.05 -11.89 -3.87
N LEU A 124 -18.73 -11.63 -3.91
CA LEU A 124 -17.83 -12.12 -2.86
C LEU A 124 -17.90 -11.31 -1.57
N VAL A 125 -18.14 -10.00 -1.65
CA VAL A 125 -18.07 -9.11 -0.49
C VAL A 125 -19.44 -8.70 0.06
N GLU A 126 -20.49 -8.82 -0.75
CA GLU A 126 -21.86 -8.50 -0.38
C GLU A 126 -22.33 -9.41 0.77
N GLY A 127 -22.89 -8.79 1.82
CA GLY A 127 -23.30 -9.49 3.04
C GLY A 127 -22.19 -9.62 4.09
N GLU A 128 -20.92 -9.46 3.72
CA GLU A 128 -19.79 -9.51 4.67
C GLU A 128 -19.17 -8.15 4.94
N VAL A 129 -19.26 -7.23 3.98
CA VAL A 129 -18.75 -5.86 4.10
C VAL A 129 -19.93 -4.90 4.25
N PRO A 130 -20.39 -4.64 5.49
CA PRO A 130 -21.46 -3.66 5.72
C PRO A 130 -21.02 -2.25 5.32
N GLY A 131 -21.99 -1.36 5.14
CA GLY A 131 -21.70 0.04 4.76
C GLY A 131 -21.19 0.19 3.33
N THR A 132 -21.52 -0.74 2.43
CA THR A 132 -21.24 -0.62 0.99
C THR A 132 -22.50 -0.24 0.22
N VAL A 133 -22.36 0.68 -0.73
CA VAL A 133 -23.42 1.09 -1.65
C VAL A 133 -22.95 0.80 -3.08
N TRP A 134 -23.81 0.11 -3.83
CA TRP A 134 -23.51 -0.38 -5.18
C TRP A 134 -24.42 0.34 -6.18
N LYS A 135 -23.85 1.25 -6.97
CA LYS A 135 -24.60 1.98 -8.00
C LYS A 135 -24.35 1.32 -9.36
N PRO A 136 -25.40 0.93 -10.10
CA PRO A 136 -25.20 0.29 -11.40
C PRO A 136 -24.56 1.26 -12.38
N LEU A 137 -23.55 0.77 -13.10
CA LEU A 137 -22.95 1.43 -14.25
C LEU A 137 -23.08 0.51 -15.47
N ARG A 138 -23.10 1.12 -16.66
CA ARG A 138 -23.13 0.39 -17.92
C ARG A 138 -22.05 0.92 -18.85
N SER A 139 -21.44 0.00 -19.59
CA SER A 139 -20.62 0.32 -20.74
C SER A 139 -21.46 0.52 -22.00
N ARG A 140 -20.82 0.96 -23.08
CA ARG A 140 -21.47 1.17 -24.39
C ARG A 140 -21.98 -0.11 -25.04
N ASP A 141 -21.30 -1.23 -24.83
CA ASP A 141 -21.68 -2.56 -25.32
C ASP A 141 -22.71 -3.25 -24.41
N GLY A 142 -23.18 -2.57 -23.35
CA GLY A 142 -24.23 -3.06 -22.46
C GLY A 142 -23.75 -3.93 -21.31
N ASN A 143 -22.44 -4.17 -21.17
CA ASN A 143 -21.87 -4.85 -20.02
C ASN A 143 -22.17 -4.08 -18.72
N GLN A 144 -22.51 -4.82 -17.68
CA GLN A 144 -22.87 -4.27 -16.38
C GLN A 144 -21.66 -4.23 -15.46
N TYR A 145 -21.44 -3.06 -14.86
CA TYR A 145 -20.45 -2.82 -13.83
C TYR A 145 -21.13 -2.12 -12.65
N LEU A 146 -20.38 -1.88 -11.58
CA LEU A 146 -20.88 -1.21 -10.39
C LEU A 146 -19.90 -0.13 -9.97
N ARG A 147 -20.41 1.02 -9.56
CA ARG A 147 -19.66 1.96 -8.72
C ARG A 147 -19.82 1.52 -7.27
N LEU A 148 -18.71 1.24 -6.61
CA LEU A 148 -18.65 0.94 -5.19
C LEU A 148 -18.41 2.23 -4.40
N GLU A 149 -19.29 2.50 -3.44
CA GLU A 149 -19.10 3.51 -2.41
C GLU A 149 -19.01 2.81 -1.04
N ILE A 150 -17.95 3.08 -0.29
CA ILE A 150 -17.75 2.57 1.07
C ILE A 150 -18.03 3.72 2.03
N LEU A 151 -18.99 3.52 2.93
CA LEU A 151 -19.45 4.54 3.87
C LEU A 151 -18.66 4.53 5.19
N ASN A 152 -17.99 3.41 5.48
CA ASN A 152 -17.23 3.25 6.71
C ASN A 152 -15.83 3.87 6.57
N SER A 153 -15.41 4.58 7.61
CA SER A 153 -14.04 5.06 7.77
C SER A 153 -13.47 4.60 9.11
N LEU A 154 -12.15 4.44 9.17
CA LEU A 154 -11.46 4.24 10.43
C LEU A 154 -11.70 5.46 11.36
N PRO A 155 -12.03 5.25 12.65
CA PRO A 155 -12.30 6.34 13.58
C PRO A 155 -11.05 7.15 13.96
N GLU A 156 -9.87 6.54 13.89
CA GLU A 156 -8.60 7.16 14.27
C GLU A 156 -7.61 7.12 13.09
N PRO A 157 -6.63 8.05 13.04
CA PRO A 157 -5.58 8.02 12.04
C PRO A 157 -4.71 6.74 12.14
N VAL A 158 -4.10 6.35 11.02
CA VAL A 158 -3.05 5.32 11.02
C VAL A 158 -1.74 5.97 11.49
N TYR A 159 -1.07 5.35 12.45
CA TYR A 159 0.16 5.90 13.02
C TYR A 159 1.39 5.53 12.17
N ILE A 160 2.27 6.50 11.94
CA ILE A 160 3.54 6.32 11.24
C ILE A 160 4.65 6.55 12.27
N PRO A 161 5.40 5.51 12.68
CA PRO A 161 6.39 5.62 13.74
C PRO A 161 7.62 6.44 13.33
N GLU A 162 8.09 6.27 12.09
CA GLU A 162 9.29 6.95 11.56
C GLU A 162 8.95 7.65 10.25
N PRO A 163 8.32 8.85 10.30
CA PRO A 163 8.08 9.66 9.13
C PRO A 163 9.38 10.29 8.63
N ARG A 164 9.67 10.17 7.33
CA ARG A 164 10.86 10.74 6.69
C ARG A 164 10.60 12.10 6.09
N GLU A 165 9.51 12.21 5.35
CA GLU A 165 9.12 13.41 4.65
C GLU A 165 7.60 13.56 4.70
N ILE A 166 7.14 14.79 4.91
CA ILE A 166 5.71 15.14 4.91
C ILE A 166 5.54 16.27 3.90
N THR A 167 4.80 15.99 2.84
CA THR A 167 4.57 16.94 1.74
C THR A 167 3.08 17.17 1.56
N GLU A 168 2.70 18.44 1.42
CA GLU A 168 1.35 18.78 0.99
C GLU A 168 1.20 18.40 -0.49
N SER A 169 0.09 17.73 -0.80
CA SER A 169 -0.26 17.34 -2.16
C SER A 169 -0.75 18.56 -2.96
N VAL A 170 -1.05 18.34 -4.24
CA VAL A 170 -1.69 19.36 -5.08
C VAL A 170 -3.10 19.73 -4.60
N ILE A 171 -3.74 18.90 -3.76
CA ILE A 171 -5.02 19.19 -3.11
C ILE A 171 -4.72 19.90 -1.77
N PRO A 172 -5.14 21.16 -1.59
CA PRO A 172 -4.87 21.89 -0.36
C PRO A 172 -5.38 21.17 0.90
N GLY A 173 -4.54 21.10 1.93
CA GLY A 173 -4.83 20.44 3.20
C GLY A 173 -4.75 18.91 3.17
N VAL A 174 -4.34 18.31 2.04
CA VAL A 174 -4.12 16.86 1.90
C VAL A 174 -2.62 16.61 1.79
N PHE A 175 -2.10 15.68 2.58
CA PHE A 175 -0.67 15.40 2.72
C PHE A 175 -0.33 13.97 2.33
N SER A 176 0.91 13.79 1.87
CA SER A 176 1.56 12.50 1.75
C SER A 176 2.69 12.40 2.78
N VAL A 177 2.91 11.19 3.30
CA VAL A 177 3.96 10.94 4.30
C VAL A 177 4.81 9.78 3.80
N SER A 178 6.08 10.06 3.54
CA SER A 178 7.10 9.04 3.28
C SER A 178 7.53 8.42 4.61
N THR A 179 7.69 7.10 4.65
CA THR A 179 7.92 6.33 5.90
C THR A 179 9.07 5.35 5.73
N ASP A 180 9.46 4.69 6.82
CA ASP A 180 10.35 3.54 6.79
C ASP A 180 9.66 2.22 6.43
N GLY A 181 8.44 2.27 5.88
CA GLY A 181 7.63 1.12 5.48
C GLY A 181 6.66 0.62 6.57
N ARG A 182 6.73 1.15 7.79
CA ARG A 182 5.83 0.76 8.88
C ARG A 182 4.61 1.65 8.97
N TYR A 183 3.47 1.01 9.21
CA TYR A 183 2.18 1.64 9.50
C TYR A 183 1.52 0.91 10.65
N ILE A 184 0.99 1.64 11.62
CA ILE A 184 0.45 1.08 12.86
C ILE A 184 -1.04 1.39 12.94
N ILE A 185 -1.84 0.36 13.19
CA ILE A 185 -3.29 0.45 13.39
C ILE A 185 -3.59 0.40 14.90
N THR A 186 -4.41 1.34 15.36
CA THR A 186 -4.81 1.43 16.77
C THR A 186 -5.82 0.33 17.14
N PRO A 187 -5.93 -0.04 18.42
CA PRO A 187 -6.93 -1.00 18.88
C PRO A 187 -8.39 -0.60 18.53
N GLN A 188 -8.70 0.69 18.59
CA GLN A 188 -10.01 1.24 18.25
C GLN A 188 -10.31 1.05 16.76
N ASN A 189 -9.31 1.32 15.90
CA ASN A 189 -9.41 1.07 14.47
C ASN A 189 -9.60 -0.42 14.16
N LEU A 190 -8.96 -1.31 14.92
CA LEU A 190 -9.16 -2.75 14.75
C LEU A 190 -10.57 -3.21 15.10
N VAL A 191 -11.11 -2.75 16.23
CA VAL A 191 -12.49 -3.07 16.62
C VAL A 191 -13.47 -2.59 15.55
N ALA A 192 -13.28 -1.37 15.04
CA ALA A 192 -14.10 -0.83 13.96
C ALA A 192 -13.96 -1.66 12.67
N LEU A 193 -12.72 -1.97 12.26
CA LEU A 193 -12.45 -2.73 11.04
C LEU A 193 -12.97 -4.18 11.12
N GLN A 194 -12.99 -4.81 12.30
CA GLN A 194 -13.62 -6.11 12.49
C GLN A 194 -15.14 -6.05 12.27
N ALA A 195 -15.80 -4.93 12.59
CA ALA A 195 -17.21 -4.73 12.28
C ALA A 195 -17.44 -4.40 10.79
N TYR A 196 -16.53 -3.67 10.17
CA TYR A 196 -16.71 -3.16 8.79
C TYR A 196 -16.17 -4.10 7.71
N GLN A 197 -15.18 -4.92 8.03
CA GLN A 197 -14.33 -5.72 7.13
C GLN A 197 -13.49 -4.92 6.11
N LEU A 198 -14.03 -3.81 5.61
CA LEU A 198 -13.38 -2.86 4.70
C LEU A 198 -13.79 -1.43 5.10
N ALA A 199 -12.83 -0.51 5.14
CA ALA A 199 -13.07 0.89 5.48
C ALA A 199 -12.07 1.82 4.78
N TYR A 200 -12.37 3.12 4.74
CA TYR A 200 -11.38 4.13 4.34
C TYR A 200 -10.53 4.58 5.54
N SER A 201 -9.23 4.72 5.30
CA SER A 201 -8.32 5.50 6.15
C SER A 201 -8.17 6.89 5.54
N MET A 202 -8.46 7.92 6.34
CA MET A 202 -8.55 9.31 5.87
C MET A 202 -7.41 10.19 6.40
N ALA A 203 -6.62 9.70 7.35
CA ALA A 203 -5.57 10.47 8.00
C ALA A 203 -4.41 9.61 8.50
N TYR A 204 -3.25 10.25 8.65
CA TYR A 204 -2.07 9.73 9.34
C TYR A 204 -1.83 10.50 10.64
N LEU A 205 -1.24 9.83 11.63
CA LEU A 205 -0.63 10.44 12.80
C LEU A 205 0.89 10.30 12.66
N ALA A 206 1.60 11.41 12.55
CA ALA A 206 3.06 11.44 12.39
C ALA A 206 3.63 12.61 13.20
N ASN A 207 4.73 12.42 13.93
CA ASN A 207 5.34 13.46 14.78
C ASN A 207 4.33 14.17 15.71
N GLY A 208 3.37 13.43 16.26
CA GLY A 208 2.32 13.96 17.15
C GLY A 208 1.24 14.83 16.46
N SER A 209 1.28 14.97 15.14
CA SER A 209 0.31 15.76 14.36
C SER A 209 -0.54 14.86 13.45
N VAL A 210 -1.79 15.25 13.25
CA VAL A 210 -2.73 14.54 12.36
C VAL A 210 -2.71 15.20 10.99
N TYR A 211 -2.49 14.40 9.95
CA TYR A 211 -2.45 14.84 8.56
C TYR A 211 -3.57 14.16 7.78
N THR A 212 -4.46 14.94 7.18
CA THR A 212 -5.45 14.42 6.23
C THR A 212 -4.74 13.93 4.97
N LYS A 213 -5.18 12.80 4.44
CA LYS A 213 -4.60 12.17 3.23
C LYS A 213 -5.67 11.85 2.21
N VAL A 214 -5.23 11.46 1.01
CA VAL A 214 -6.11 10.83 0.02
C VAL A 214 -6.68 9.54 0.63
N PRO A 215 -8.01 9.31 0.56
CA PRO A 215 -8.62 8.11 1.11
C PRO A 215 -7.96 6.83 0.60
N SER A 216 -7.55 5.95 1.50
CA SER A 216 -6.98 4.64 1.16
C SER A 216 -7.82 3.51 1.75
N LEU A 217 -7.95 2.40 1.03
CA LEU A 217 -8.72 1.25 1.54
C LEU A 217 -7.90 0.53 2.61
N VAL A 218 -8.60 0.10 3.67
CA VAL A 218 -8.07 -0.77 4.71
C VAL A 218 -9.01 -1.95 4.86
N ALA A 219 -8.46 -3.15 4.86
CA ALA A 219 -9.17 -4.42 4.85
C ALA A 219 -8.71 -5.32 6.00
N THR A 220 -9.61 -6.15 6.54
CA THR A 220 -9.19 -7.25 7.43
C THR A 220 -8.39 -8.30 6.65
N GLY A 221 -7.52 -9.05 7.34
CA GLY A 221 -6.86 -10.21 6.74
C GLY A 221 -7.85 -11.23 6.18
N LYS A 222 -9.01 -11.41 6.83
CA LYS A 222 -10.08 -12.30 6.38
C LYS A 222 -10.61 -11.94 5.00
N ILE A 223 -10.99 -10.66 4.78
CA ILE A 223 -11.55 -10.27 3.49
C ILE A 223 -10.46 -10.29 2.42
N LEU A 224 -9.23 -9.85 2.73
CA LEU A 224 -8.12 -9.89 1.79
C LEU A 224 -7.79 -11.32 1.35
N HIS A 225 -7.67 -12.26 2.30
CA HIS A 225 -7.44 -13.67 2.01
C HIS A 225 -8.53 -14.24 1.11
N ARG A 226 -9.80 -13.89 1.35
CA ARG A 226 -10.92 -14.30 0.47
C ARG A 226 -10.77 -13.75 -0.95
N LEU A 227 -10.43 -12.47 -1.10
CA LEU A 227 -10.24 -11.85 -2.42
C LEU A 227 -9.10 -12.54 -3.19
N ILE A 228 -7.98 -12.83 -2.52
CA ILE A 228 -6.81 -13.50 -3.11
C ILE A 228 -7.13 -14.94 -3.51
N THR A 229 -7.67 -15.74 -2.59
CA THR A 229 -8.03 -17.14 -2.84
C THR A 229 -9.11 -17.31 -3.91
N ASN A 230 -9.94 -16.29 -4.12
CA ASN A 230 -10.91 -16.25 -5.20
C ASN A 230 -10.39 -15.55 -6.46
N HIS A 231 -9.09 -15.28 -6.56
CA HIS A 231 -8.44 -14.65 -7.73
C HIS A 231 -9.14 -13.37 -8.21
N ILE A 232 -9.47 -12.49 -7.26
CA ILE A 232 -9.93 -11.14 -7.55
C ILE A 232 -8.74 -10.28 -7.97
N THR A 233 -8.90 -9.64 -9.12
CA THR A 233 -7.86 -8.81 -9.76
C THR A 233 -8.10 -7.32 -9.56
N GLY A 234 -7.04 -6.51 -9.71
CA GLY A 234 -7.14 -5.04 -9.62
C GLY A 234 -6.69 -4.43 -8.30
N PHE A 235 -5.93 -5.19 -7.52
CA PHE A 235 -5.22 -4.69 -6.34
C PHE A 235 -3.72 -4.85 -6.50
N ASP A 236 -2.98 -3.94 -5.90
CA ASP A 236 -1.54 -4.09 -5.72
C ASP A 236 -1.26 -5.15 -4.64
N LEU A 237 -0.52 -6.18 -5.02
CA LEU A 237 -0.17 -7.30 -4.15
C LEU A 237 1.35 -7.55 -4.22
N PRO A 238 2.03 -7.81 -3.08
CA PRO A 238 1.46 -8.00 -1.74
C PRO A 238 0.96 -6.70 -1.11
N ALA A 239 -0.22 -6.76 -0.46
CA ALA A 239 -0.80 -5.65 0.28
C ALA A 239 0.06 -5.29 1.51
N HIS A 240 0.11 -4.01 1.88
CA HIS A 240 0.92 -3.60 3.03
C HIS A 240 0.22 -3.93 4.35
N PRO A 241 0.81 -4.76 5.24
CA PRO A 241 0.20 -5.05 6.53
C PRO A 241 0.25 -3.81 7.44
N LEU A 242 -0.78 -3.65 8.27
CA LEU A 242 -0.79 -2.66 9.34
C LEU A 242 -0.46 -3.36 10.66
N LEU A 243 0.63 -2.92 11.29
CA LEU A 243 1.11 -3.49 12.54
C LEU A 243 0.24 -3.04 13.71
N THR A 244 0.12 -3.89 14.72
CA THR A 244 -0.46 -3.50 16.01
C THR A 244 0.60 -2.90 16.91
N GLU A 245 0.20 -2.08 17.89
CA GLU A 245 1.15 -1.42 18.81
C GLU A 245 2.00 -2.41 19.63
N ASP A 246 1.49 -3.62 19.87
CA ASP A 246 2.18 -4.71 20.56
C ASP A 246 3.12 -5.53 19.65
N ASN A 247 3.08 -5.32 18.34
CA ASN A 247 4.02 -5.98 17.43
C ASN A 247 5.45 -5.49 17.71
N PRO A 248 6.45 -6.39 17.85
CA PRO A 248 7.84 -6.01 18.12
C PRO A 248 8.45 -5.05 17.08
N LEU A 249 7.91 -5.04 15.85
CA LEU A 249 8.36 -4.18 14.77
C LEU A 249 7.71 -2.79 14.77
N SER A 250 6.75 -2.53 15.66
CA SER A 250 6.07 -1.23 15.78
C SER A 250 6.87 -0.18 16.56
N ARG A 251 8.07 -0.52 17.05
CA ARG A 251 8.94 0.33 17.87
C ARG A 251 10.26 0.66 17.19
#